data_AF-A0A9X7BTP1-F1
#
_entry.id   AF-A0A9X7BTP1-F1
#
_cell.length_a   1.000
_cell.length_b   1.000
_cell.length_c   1.000
_cell.angle_alpha   90.00
_cell.angle_beta   90.00
_cell.angle_gamma   90.00
#
_symmetry.space_group_name_H-M   'P 1'
#
loop_
_entity.id
_entity.type
_entity.pdbx_description
1 polymer ?
#
loop_
_entity_poly.entity_id
_entity_poly.type
_entity_poly.pdbx_seq_one_letter_code
_entity_poly.pdbx_strand_id
1 'polypeptide(L)'
;MNAGDITEYNQKIARINGHHYCIGNSQPGDTILGNGGRKFTIRFISGPHKGQDIVTYDLWEQGKIESPYDSVLLNNAVFVSFE
;
A
#
# COMPACT_ATOMS: atom_id res chain seq x y z
N MET A 1 -8.25 15.40 -0.56
CA MET A 1 -7.76 14.13 -1.13
C MET A 1 -6.57 14.49 -2.00
N ASN A 2 -5.38 13.97 -1.72
CA ASN A 2 -4.29 14.10 -2.68
C ASN A 2 -4.52 13.06 -3.79
N ALA A 3 -4.25 13.44 -5.03
CA ALA A 3 -4.28 12.51 -6.15
C ALA A 3 -3.31 11.33 -5.86
N GLY A 4 -3.78 10.10 -6.05
CA GLY A 4 -2.93 8.89 -5.97
C GLY A 4 -2.88 8.16 -4.62
N ASP A 5 -3.67 8.53 -3.60
CA ASP A 5 -3.76 7.76 -2.34
C ASP A 5 -4.80 6.63 -2.39
N ILE A 6 -5.74 6.69 -3.35
CA ILE A 6 -6.76 5.67 -3.60
C ILE A 6 -6.86 5.45 -5.12
N THR A 7 -6.99 4.20 -5.57
CA THR A 7 -7.22 3.85 -6.98
C THR A 7 -8.67 4.08 -7.41
N GLU A 8 -8.95 4.01 -8.70
CA GLU A 8 -10.34 4.05 -9.22
C GLU A 8 -11.21 2.88 -8.71
N TYR A 9 -10.58 1.80 -8.25
CA TYR A 9 -11.24 0.62 -7.64
C TYR A 9 -11.36 0.70 -6.11
N ASN A 10 -11.19 1.91 -5.54
CA ASN A 10 -11.27 2.15 -4.10
C ASN A 10 -10.24 1.34 -3.27
N GLN A 11 -9.08 1.04 -3.85
CA GLN A 11 -7.96 0.41 -3.14
C GLN A 11 -7.04 1.49 -2.59
N LYS A 12 -6.54 1.31 -1.36
CA LYS A 12 -5.61 2.26 -0.75
C LYS A 12 -4.20 2.04 -1.30
N ILE A 13 -3.47 3.13 -1.48
CA ILE A 13 -2.09 3.13 -1.94
C ILE A 13 -1.14 3.40 -0.77
N ALA A 14 -0.22 2.46 -0.55
CA ALA A 14 0.87 2.60 0.40
C ALA A 14 2.19 2.83 -0.34
N ARG A 15 2.91 3.88 0.05
CA ARG A 15 4.27 4.19 -0.41
C ARG A 15 5.21 3.98 0.76
N ILE A 16 6.03 2.94 0.66
CA ILE A 16 6.88 2.45 1.75
C ILE A 16 8.27 2.21 1.21
N ASN A 17 9.28 2.81 1.84
CA ASN A 17 10.70 2.68 1.44
C ASN A 17 10.98 2.97 -0.04
N GLY A 18 10.24 3.92 -0.63
CA GLY A 18 10.37 4.28 -2.05
C GLY A 18 9.74 3.27 -3.00
N HIS A 19 8.90 2.35 -2.52
CA HIS A 19 8.11 1.44 -3.35
C HIS A 19 6.63 1.78 -3.28
N HIS A 20 5.93 1.55 -4.38
CA HIS A 20 4.50 1.77 -4.52
C HIS A 20 3.74 0.45 -4.35
N TYR A 21 2.77 0.42 -3.45
CA TYR A 21 1.95 -0.76 -3.17
C TYR A 21 0.47 -0.43 -3.26
N CYS A 22 -0.28 -1.34 -3.86
CA CYS A 22 -1.73 -1.33 -3.83
C CYS A 22 -2.22 -2.34 -2.78
N ILE A 23 -3.03 -1.88 -1.83
CA ILE A 23 -3.69 -2.74 -0.86
C ILE A 23 -4.98 -3.24 -1.51
N GLY A 24 -4.98 -4.51 -1.89
CA GLY A 24 -6.11 -5.13 -2.57
C GLY A 24 -7.32 -5.33 -1.66
N ASN A 25 -8.45 -5.64 -2.31
CA ASN A 25 -9.78 -5.75 -1.69
C ASN A 25 -10.26 -7.22 -1.69
N SER A 26 -9.33 -8.17 -1.59
CA SER A 26 -9.61 -9.60 -1.68
C SER A 26 -10.76 -10.05 -0.78
N GLN A 27 -11.58 -10.95 -1.29
CA GLN A 27 -12.72 -11.55 -0.61
C GLN A 27 -12.44 -13.02 -0.23
N PRO A 28 -13.20 -13.59 0.73
CA PRO A 28 -13.11 -15.02 1.02
C PRO A 28 -13.32 -15.87 -0.24
N GLY A 29 -12.33 -16.71 -0.57
CA GLY A 29 -12.35 -17.57 -1.75
C GLY A 29 -11.45 -17.11 -2.90
N ASP A 30 -10.87 -15.90 -2.82
CA ASP A 30 -9.86 -15.47 -3.79
C ASP A 30 -8.62 -16.37 -3.72
N THR A 31 -8.14 -16.78 -4.89
CA THR A 31 -7.06 -17.77 -5.02
C THR A 31 -5.70 -17.16 -5.33
N ILE A 32 -5.68 -15.90 -5.80
CA ILE A 32 -4.45 -15.16 -6.11
C ILE A 32 -4.49 -13.88 -5.28
N LEU A 33 -3.50 -13.75 -4.40
CA LEU A 33 -3.33 -12.61 -3.51
C LEU A 33 -1.96 -11.98 -3.75
N GLY A 34 -1.88 -10.66 -3.61
CA GLY A 34 -0.63 -9.92 -3.67
C GLY A 34 0.38 -10.45 -2.65
N ASN A 35 1.66 -10.51 -3.06
CA ASN A 35 2.75 -11.10 -2.25
C ASN A 35 2.47 -12.53 -1.75
N GLY A 36 1.68 -13.31 -2.50
CA GLY A 36 1.44 -14.72 -2.23
C GLY A 36 0.58 -14.96 -0.98
N GLY A 37 -0.24 -13.99 -0.56
CA GLY A 37 -1.11 -14.16 0.61
C GLY A 37 -0.43 -13.91 1.95
N ARG A 38 0.81 -13.41 1.96
CA ARG A 38 1.52 -13.08 3.21
C ARG A 38 0.82 -11.96 3.95
N LYS A 39 0.88 -12.00 5.28
CA LYS A 39 0.22 -11.01 6.11
C LYS A 39 1.12 -9.81 6.33
N PHE A 40 0.60 -8.62 6.09
CA PHE A 40 1.30 -7.36 6.33
C PHE A 40 0.46 -6.47 7.25
N THR A 41 1.12 -5.91 8.26
CA THR A 41 0.57 -4.81 9.06
C THR A 41 1.22 -3.52 8.59
N ILE A 42 0.42 -2.58 8.09
CA ILE A 42 0.86 -1.31 7.53
C ILE A 42 0.27 -0.17 8.36
N ARG A 43 1.10 0.82 8.72
CA ARG A 43 0.67 2.07 9.36
C ARG A 43 0.89 3.25 8.43
N PHE A 44 -0.17 4.01 8.16
CA PHE A 44 -0.07 5.27 7.43
C PHE A 44 0.45 6.39 8.34
N ILE A 45 1.54 7.04 7.92
CA ILE A 45 2.24 8.08 8.68
C ILE A 45 2.02 9.50 8.12
N SER A 46 1.51 9.62 6.90
CA SER A 46 1.19 10.90 6.27
C SER A 46 -0.02 10.78 5.34
N GLY A 47 -0.45 11.91 4.77
CA GLY A 47 -1.58 11.96 3.86
C GLY A 47 -2.96 11.80 4.53
N PRO A 48 -4.03 11.55 3.75
CA PRO A 48 -5.41 11.50 4.24
C PRO A 48 -5.71 10.30 5.14
N HIS A 49 -4.85 9.28 5.13
CA HIS A 49 -5.01 8.07 5.94
C HIS A 49 -4.10 8.05 7.17
N LYS A 50 -3.39 9.15 7.47
CA LYS A 50 -2.45 9.24 8.59
C LYS A 50 -3.09 8.72 9.91
N GLY A 51 -2.36 7.85 10.60
CA GLY A 51 -2.75 7.23 11.86
C GLY A 51 -3.58 5.95 11.70
N GLN A 52 -3.97 5.57 10.47
CA GLN A 52 -4.68 4.32 10.23
C GLN A 52 -3.70 3.14 10.15
N ASP A 53 -4.09 2.03 10.78
CA ASP A 53 -3.46 0.73 10.63
C ASP A 53 -4.30 -0.17 9.74
N ILE A 54 -3.64 -0.95 8.89
CA ILE A 54 -4.27 -1.94 8.03
C ILE A 54 -3.52 -3.25 8.17
N VAL A 55 -4.27 -4.33 8.39
CA VAL A 55 -3.80 -5.70 8.21
C VAL A 55 -4.34 -6.19 6.87
N THR A 56 -3.45 -6.61 5.97
CA THR A 56 -3.83 -7.15 4.66
C THR A 56 -3.06 -8.43 4.36
N TYR A 57 -3.69 -9.33 3.59
CA TYR A 57 -3.07 -10.50 2.99
C TYR A 57 -2.88 -10.33 1.47
N ASP A 58 -3.31 -9.19 0.93
CA ASP A 58 -3.43 -8.92 -0.50
C ASP A 58 -2.68 -7.63 -0.84
N LEU A 59 -1.36 -7.69 -0.82
CA LEU A 59 -0.49 -6.53 -1.04
C LEU A 59 0.25 -6.65 -2.37
N TRP A 60 -0.09 -5.78 -3.32
CA TRP A 60 0.48 -5.79 -4.67
C TRP A 60 1.57 -4.74 -4.80
N GLU A 61 2.82 -5.17 -4.97
CA GLU A 61 3.90 -4.26 -5.33
C GLU A 61 3.75 -3.81 -6.79
N GLN A 62 3.70 -2.51 -7.01
CA GLN A 62 3.59 -1.87 -8.33
C GLN A 62 4.95 -1.39 -8.86
N GLY A 63 6.01 -1.57 -8.07
CA GLY A 63 7.38 -1.23 -8.43
C GLY A 63 7.99 -0.13 -7.56
N LYS A 64 9.27 0.13 -7.83
CA LYS A 64 10.03 1.19 -7.19
C LYS A 64 9.62 2.56 -7.75
N ILE A 65 9.53 3.55 -6.88
CA ILE A 65 9.34 4.94 -7.24
C ILE A 65 10.70 5.50 -7.62
N GLU A 66 10.88 5.76 -8.91
CA GLU A 66 12.12 6.29 -9.46
C GLU A 66 12.02 7.79 -9.75
N SER A 67 13.17 8.39 -10.05
CA SER A 67 13.25 9.78 -10.50
C SER A 67 12.44 9.99 -11.78
N PRO A 68 11.74 11.13 -11.95
CA PRO A 68 11.71 12.29 -11.04
C PRO A 68 10.66 12.20 -9.92
N TYR A 69 9.91 11.09 -9.86
CA TYR A 69 8.73 10.97 -9.01
C TYR A 69 9.07 10.76 -7.54
N ASP A 70 10.26 10.27 -7.22
CA ASP A 70 10.77 10.09 -5.85
C ASP A 70 10.73 11.39 -5.01
N SER A 71 10.85 12.55 -5.66
CA SER A 71 10.74 13.87 -5.02
C SER A 71 9.31 14.28 -4.63
N VAL A 72 8.29 13.69 -5.26
CA VAL A 72 6.87 14.05 -5.08
C VAL A 72 6.08 12.94 -4.39
N LEU A 73 6.34 11.69 -4.78
CA LEU A 73 5.70 10.50 -4.27
C LEU A 73 6.43 9.98 -3.03
N LEU A 74 6.51 10.82 -2.01
CA LEU A 74 7.14 10.47 -0.74
C LEU A 74 6.41 9.31 -0.05
N ASN A 75 7.14 8.63 0.83
CA ASN A 75 6.56 7.58 1.66
C ASN A 75 5.40 8.11 2.50
N ASN A 76 4.27 7.40 2.48
CA ASN A 76 3.09 7.73 3.26
C ASN A 76 2.75 6.68 4.31
N ALA A 77 3.45 5.54 4.32
CA ALA A 77 3.23 4.44 5.23
C ALA A 77 4.54 3.71 5.60
N VAL A 78 4.45 2.85 6.60
CA VAL A 78 5.53 1.94 7.05
C VAL A 78 4.98 0.54 7.29
N PHE A 79 5.83 -0.47 7.10
CA PHE A 79 5.54 -1.82 7.59
C PHE A 79 5.77 -1.86 9.11
N VAL A 80 4.75 -2.31 9.85
CA VAL A 80 4.81 -2.52 11.30
C VAL A 80 5.25 -3.96 11.60
N SER A 81 4.67 -4.93 10.88
CA SER A 81 5.04 -6.34 10.95
C SER A 81 4.69 -7.05 9.65
N PHE A 82 5.32 -8.19 9.41
CA PHE A 82 4.99 -9.09 8.31
C PHE A 82 5.25 -10.53 8.75
N GLU A 83 4.34 -11.43 8.37
CA GLU A 83 4.39 -12.88 8.63
C GLU A 83 4.42 -13.58 7.26
#